data_AF-A0A964AHW0-F1
#
_entry.id   AF-A0A964AHW0-F1
#
_cell.length_a   1.000
_cell.length_b   1.000
_cell.length_c   1.000
_cell.angle_alpha   90.00
_cell.angle_beta   90.00
_cell.angle_gamma   90.00
#
_symmetry.space_group_name_H-M   'P 1'
#
loop_
_entity.id
_entity.type
_entity.pdbx_description
1 polymer ?
#
loop_
_entity_poly.entity_id
_entity_poly.type
_entity_poly.pdbx_seq_one_letter_code
_entity_poly.pdbx_strand_id
1 'polypeptide(L)'
;MLVLAGGGTEGDLTDMRAWSARLYRHLLDGGDVTGDGLVQVLVLSTAEESDWIPTYLVQLGADAAENLRVASRAAADDAALTERFAACDAVFLKGGDQGRYYDLWNDTLLEELILEVHGRGGGVGGTSAGAMSLSGYALAGGMDYVSADVLVDSHTPYLDDASDGGPGVHDDFLGLWPGALVDTHFTERGRLGRLAGAMALALDEGAPLSLLGVGIEQSTGVVVRGGEAEVIGDGTVTLLRPSEPAVRTPGQGLLWRGVALDRLPQGWTFDAATGDLGETPAGAIAVSPTRLTAALAEPWQADGGDRTHEQRFGWAASAAPFSVDPGSDPPLLTGAIGQLNAHDRDRRALAHELLYAALGEHPGAAGLLVGAGARLEVEGATLRSTLDPDAEGPQPSTLILDTAGVRAVHRGATPSPYAPSSSGLFPVGLIGAQLHVIGHSESSGWTWDLASGQAEAM
;
A
#
# COMPACT_ATOMS: atom_id res chain seq x y z
N MET A 1 10.22 1.11 -19.45
CA MET A 1 10.07 2.15 -18.41
C MET A 1 8.73 1.91 -17.72
N LEU A 2 8.67 1.85 -16.39
CA LEU A 2 7.42 1.58 -15.67
C LEU A 2 7.04 2.73 -14.72
N VAL A 3 5.78 3.17 -14.72
CA VAL A 3 5.27 4.23 -13.83
C VAL A 3 3.99 3.75 -13.13
N LEU A 4 4.03 3.58 -11.81
CA LEU A 4 2.91 3.08 -11.02
C LEU A 4 2.42 4.15 -10.06
N ALA A 5 1.15 4.56 -10.13
CA ALA A 5 0.56 5.53 -9.23
C ALA A 5 -0.45 4.90 -8.27
N GLY A 6 -0.39 5.29 -7.00
CA GLY A 6 -1.31 4.85 -5.94
C GLY A 6 -2.72 5.44 -6.06
N GLY A 7 -2.96 6.31 -7.04
CA GLY A 7 -4.23 7.01 -7.25
C GLY A 7 -4.30 8.35 -6.52
N GLY A 8 -5.52 8.85 -6.36
CA GLY A 8 -5.79 10.18 -5.81
C GLY A 8 -6.02 11.20 -6.92
N THR A 9 -6.45 12.40 -6.56
CA THR A 9 -6.73 13.45 -7.55
C THR A 9 -5.40 13.95 -8.14
N GLU A 10 -5.28 13.86 -9.46
CA GLU A 10 -4.16 14.47 -10.17
C GLU A 10 -4.15 16.01 -10.01
N GLY A 11 -2.97 16.61 -10.25
CA GLY A 11 -2.81 18.05 -10.18
C GLY A 11 -3.43 18.76 -11.38
N ASP A 12 -3.64 20.06 -11.23
CA ASP A 12 -4.14 20.89 -12.32
C ASP A 12 -3.19 20.89 -13.52
N LEU A 13 -3.74 21.05 -14.73
CA LEU A 13 -3.00 21.09 -16.00
C LEU A 13 -1.88 22.16 -16.03
N THR A 14 -1.96 23.17 -15.16
CA THR A 14 -1.00 24.27 -15.09
C THR A 14 0.06 24.09 -14.01
N ASP A 15 -0.10 23.12 -13.10
CA ASP A 15 0.81 22.91 -11.98
C ASP A 15 1.81 21.78 -12.27
N MET A 16 2.94 22.15 -12.88
CA MET A 16 4.05 21.22 -13.16
C MET A 16 4.81 20.77 -11.91
N ARG A 17 4.45 21.26 -10.72
CA ARG A 17 5.01 20.83 -9.42
C ARG A 17 4.16 19.77 -8.75
N ALA A 18 2.92 19.59 -9.19
CA ALA A 18 2.03 18.56 -8.66
C ALA A 18 2.67 17.17 -8.74
N TRP A 19 2.37 16.33 -7.75
CA TRP A 19 2.89 14.97 -7.66
C TRP A 19 2.74 14.18 -8.96
N SER A 20 1.59 14.27 -9.62
CA SER A 20 1.25 13.56 -10.86
C SER A 20 1.98 14.14 -12.05
N ALA A 21 2.24 15.45 -12.12
CA ALA A 21 3.07 16.03 -13.17
C ALA A 21 4.52 15.56 -13.04
N ARG A 22 5.02 15.43 -11.80
CA ARG A 22 6.37 14.93 -11.50
C ARG A 22 6.48 13.44 -11.82
N LEU A 23 5.44 12.66 -11.53
CA LEU A 23 5.40 11.22 -11.76
C LEU A 23 5.13 10.87 -13.24
N TYR A 24 4.05 11.37 -13.85
CA TYR A 24 3.60 10.93 -15.18
C TYR A 24 4.51 11.39 -16.31
N ARG A 25 5.31 12.46 -16.16
CA ARG A 25 6.31 12.84 -17.19
C ARG A 25 7.30 11.72 -17.45
N HIS A 26 7.60 10.91 -16.43
CA HIS A 26 8.51 9.80 -16.52
C HIS A 26 8.02 8.68 -17.45
N LEU A 27 6.72 8.65 -17.75
CA LEU A 27 6.16 7.78 -18.78
C LEU A 27 6.75 8.11 -20.16
N LEU A 28 7.11 9.37 -20.39
CA LEU A 28 7.57 9.89 -21.68
C LEU A 28 9.09 9.88 -21.82
N ASP A 29 9.83 9.44 -20.80
CA ASP A 29 11.30 9.49 -20.80
C ASP A 29 11.94 8.56 -21.86
N GLY A 30 11.18 7.60 -22.42
CA GLY A 30 11.59 6.81 -23.57
C GLY A 30 11.67 7.62 -24.88
N GLY A 31 10.92 8.72 -24.97
CA GLY A 31 10.81 9.54 -26.17
C GLY A 31 10.08 8.82 -27.32
N ASP A 32 10.43 9.18 -28.55
CA ASP A 32 9.96 8.54 -29.79
C ASP A 32 10.72 7.22 -29.99
N VAL A 33 10.15 6.12 -29.49
CA VAL A 33 10.71 4.78 -29.60
C VAL A 33 10.30 4.09 -30.91
N THR A 34 9.30 4.63 -31.60
CA THR A 34 8.88 4.14 -32.92
C THR A 34 9.74 4.69 -34.08
N GLY A 35 10.36 5.86 -33.88
CA GLY A 35 11.14 6.59 -34.86
C GLY A 35 10.30 7.34 -35.89
N ASP A 36 9.02 7.61 -35.61
CA ASP A 36 8.09 8.28 -36.52
C ASP A 36 8.10 9.81 -36.41
N GLY A 37 8.86 10.34 -35.44
CA GLY A 37 9.02 11.76 -35.14
C GLY A 37 8.01 12.32 -34.15
N LEU A 38 7.18 11.49 -33.52
CA LEU A 38 6.17 11.86 -32.53
C LEU A 38 6.29 11.00 -31.27
N VAL A 39 5.83 11.51 -30.14
CA VAL A 39 5.60 10.74 -28.91
C VAL A 39 4.10 10.56 -28.72
N GLN A 40 3.58 9.36 -28.99
CA GLN A 40 2.16 9.04 -28.92
C GLN A 40 1.82 8.16 -27.72
N VAL A 41 0.77 8.53 -26.98
CA VAL A 41 0.33 7.81 -25.79
C VAL A 41 -1.08 7.24 -25.94
N LEU A 42 -1.25 5.95 -25.66
CA LEU A 42 -2.56 5.32 -25.55
C LEU A 42 -2.98 5.22 -24.08
N VAL A 43 -4.13 5.81 -23.75
CA VAL A 43 -4.74 5.76 -22.41
C VAL A 43 -5.80 4.67 -22.41
N LEU A 44 -5.52 3.54 -21.75
CA LEU A 44 -6.38 2.35 -21.76
C LEU A 44 -7.36 2.35 -20.59
N SER A 45 -8.60 1.92 -20.86
CA SER A 45 -9.65 1.75 -19.85
C SER A 45 -10.69 0.71 -20.30
N THR A 46 -11.46 0.16 -19.36
CA THR A 46 -12.65 -0.67 -19.69
C THR A 46 -13.95 0.15 -19.76
N ALA A 47 -13.91 1.41 -19.36
CA ALA A 47 -15.05 2.34 -19.32
C ALA A 47 -14.85 3.52 -20.28
N GLU A 48 -15.93 4.25 -20.55
CA GLU A 48 -15.83 5.54 -21.25
C GLU A 48 -15.15 6.57 -20.34
N GLU A 49 -14.22 7.33 -20.90
CA GLU A 49 -13.38 8.26 -20.16
C GLU A 49 -13.40 9.67 -20.73
N SER A 50 -13.17 10.65 -19.87
CA SER A 50 -12.94 12.03 -20.32
C SER A 50 -11.55 12.18 -20.94
N ASP A 51 -11.37 13.20 -21.77
CA ASP A 51 -10.06 13.50 -22.38
C ASP A 51 -9.07 14.18 -21.42
N TRP A 52 -9.36 14.22 -20.11
CA TRP A 52 -8.51 14.91 -19.14
C TRP A 52 -7.11 14.30 -19.06
N ILE A 53 -6.97 12.97 -18.93
CA ILE A 53 -5.66 12.29 -18.87
C ILE A 53 -4.89 12.45 -20.20
N PRO A 54 -5.49 12.19 -21.38
CA PRO A 54 -4.83 12.51 -22.66
C PRO A 54 -4.35 13.96 -22.76
N THR A 55 -5.21 14.92 -22.43
CA THR A 55 -4.86 16.36 -22.44
C THR A 55 -3.70 16.65 -21.50
N TYR A 56 -3.70 16.02 -20.33
CA TYR A 56 -2.64 16.18 -19.35
C TYR A 56 -1.31 15.61 -19.85
N LEU A 57 -1.30 14.42 -20.44
CA LEU A 57 -0.09 13.81 -20.99
C LEU A 57 0.52 14.62 -22.14
N VAL A 58 -0.32 15.20 -23.01
CA VAL A 58 0.13 16.15 -24.04
C VAL A 58 0.78 17.38 -23.39
N GLN A 59 0.15 17.93 -22.35
CA GLN A 59 0.70 19.05 -21.60
C GLN A 59 2.04 18.72 -20.90
N LEU A 60 2.25 17.45 -20.54
CA LEU A 60 3.50 16.96 -19.95
C LEU A 60 4.61 16.71 -20.98
N GLY A 61 4.29 16.71 -22.29
CA GLY A 61 5.27 16.64 -23.36
C GLY A 61 5.02 15.57 -24.43
N ALA A 62 3.91 14.83 -24.38
CA ALA A 62 3.53 13.96 -25.50
C ALA A 62 3.06 14.81 -26.70
N ASP A 63 3.35 14.36 -27.92
CA ASP A 63 2.83 15.03 -29.13
C ASP A 63 1.35 14.72 -29.34
N ALA A 64 0.92 13.52 -28.98
CA ALA A 64 -0.47 13.10 -29.01
C ALA A 64 -0.78 12.12 -27.87
N ALA A 65 -2.01 12.16 -27.37
CA ALA A 65 -2.53 11.13 -26.50
C ALA A 65 -4.02 10.93 -26.79
N GLU A 66 -4.50 9.71 -26.69
CA GLU A 66 -5.93 9.40 -26.88
C GLU A 66 -6.42 8.31 -25.92
N ASN A 67 -7.71 8.37 -25.60
CA ASN A 67 -8.37 7.29 -24.88
C ASN A 67 -8.64 6.11 -25.83
N LEU A 68 -8.35 4.91 -25.36
CA LEU A 68 -8.68 3.65 -26.00
C LEU A 68 -9.44 2.77 -25.02
N ARG A 69 -10.77 2.76 -25.19
CA ARG A 69 -11.66 1.92 -24.41
C ARG A 69 -11.66 0.49 -24.96
N VAL A 70 -11.25 -0.47 -24.13
CA VAL A 70 -11.28 -1.91 -24.45
C VAL A 70 -12.13 -2.62 -23.41
N ALA A 71 -13.43 -2.76 -23.72
CA ALA A 71 -14.45 -3.20 -22.76
C ALA A 71 -14.90 -4.67 -22.92
N SER A 72 -14.22 -5.46 -23.75
CA SER A 72 -14.53 -6.87 -23.99
C SER A 72 -13.30 -7.62 -24.53
N ARG A 73 -13.20 -8.93 -24.30
CA ARG A 73 -12.13 -9.77 -24.90
C ARG A 73 -12.09 -9.66 -26.43
N ALA A 74 -13.25 -9.63 -27.09
CA ALA A 74 -13.30 -9.47 -28.55
C ALA A 74 -12.71 -8.13 -29.04
N ALA A 75 -12.78 -7.08 -28.22
CA ALA A 75 -12.13 -5.80 -28.51
C ALA A 75 -10.64 -5.83 -28.17
N ALA A 76 -10.24 -6.58 -27.14
CA ALA A 76 -8.84 -6.81 -26.78
C ALA A 76 -8.10 -7.68 -27.81
N ASP A 77 -8.81 -8.55 -28.53
CA ASP A 77 -8.31 -9.37 -29.64
C ASP A 77 -8.56 -8.76 -31.04
N ASP A 78 -8.99 -7.49 -31.12
CA ASP A 78 -9.21 -6.85 -32.41
C ASP A 78 -7.87 -6.60 -33.11
N ALA A 79 -7.68 -7.23 -34.27
CA ALA A 79 -6.46 -7.08 -35.08
C ALA A 79 -6.15 -5.61 -35.46
N ALA A 80 -7.16 -4.73 -35.46
CA ALA A 80 -6.98 -3.29 -35.70
C ALA A 80 -6.12 -2.60 -34.61
N LEU A 81 -5.99 -3.20 -33.42
CA LEU A 81 -5.10 -2.70 -32.37
C LEU A 81 -3.63 -2.68 -32.82
N THR A 82 -3.22 -3.63 -33.66
CA THR A 82 -1.83 -3.75 -34.13
C THR A 82 -1.33 -2.45 -34.77
N GLU A 83 -2.13 -1.84 -35.65
CA GLU A 83 -1.75 -0.60 -36.33
C GLU A 83 -1.66 0.58 -35.35
N ARG A 84 -2.56 0.64 -34.37
CA ARG A 84 -2.55 1.70 -33.34
C ARG A 84 -1.34 1.58 -32.42
N PHE A 85 -1.03 0.36 -32.00
CA PHE A 85 0.12 0.12 -31.12
C PHE A 85 1.46 0.21 -31.86
N ALA A 86 1.49 0.04 -33.19
CA ALA A 86 2.70 0.24 -33.98
C ALA A 86 3.21 1.70 -33.95
N ALA A 87 2.31 2.67 -33.79
CA ALA A 87 2.62 4.09 -33.67
C ALA A 87 2.68 4.60 -32.21
N CYS A 88 2.56 3.70 -31.24
CA CYS A 88 2.47 4.05 -29.82
C CYS A 88 3.84 3.98 -29.13
N ASP A 89 4.23 5.04 -28.44
CA ASP A 89 5.48 5.11 -27.67
C ASP A 89 5.28 4.83 -26.19
N ALA A 90 4.07 5.10 -25.68
CA ALA A 90 3.73 4.80 -24.31
C ALA A 90 2.26 4.42 -24.10
N VAL A 91 2.03 3.62 -23.06
CA VAL A 91 0.72 3.15 -22.65
C VAL A 91 0.44 3.56 -21.20
N PHE A 92 -0.75 4.07 -20.93
CA PHE A 92 -1.20 4.41 -19.59
C PHE A 92 -2.52 3.71 -19.25
N LEU A 93 -2.52 2.84 -18.24
CA LEU A 93 -3.72 2.15 -17.74
C LEU A 93 -4.41 3.03 -16.68
N LYS A 94 -5.65 3.44 -16.96
CA LYS A 94 -6.42 4.23 -16.02
C LYS A 94 -6.85 3.41 -14.79
N GLY A 95 -7.22 4.08 -13.71
CA GLY A 95 -7.92 3.47 -12.59
C GLY A 95 -9.30 2.93 -12.96
N GLY A 96 -9.83 2.07 -12.10
CA GLY A 96 -11.06 1.34 -12.36
C GLY A 96 -11.06 0.07 -11.52
N ASP A 97 -11.05 -1.06 -12.20
CA ASP A 97 -11.21 -2.38 -11.62
C ASP A 97 -10.19 -3.32 -12.26
N GLN A 98 -9.29 -3.82 -11.42
CA GLN A 98 -8.17 -4.66 -11.84
C GLN A 98 -8.58 -6.09 -12.16
N GLY A 99 -9.67 -6.60 -11.55
CA GLY A 99 -10.28 -7.89 -11.93
C GLY A 99 -10.82 -7.83 -13.35
N ARG A 100 -11.48 -6.73 -13.72
CA ARG A 100 -11.92 -6.51 -15.10
C ARG A 100 -10.78 -6.36 -16.10
N TYR A 101 -9.64 -5.82 -15.71
CA TYR A 101 -8.48 -5.79 -16.61
C TYR A 101 -7.95 -7.19 -16.85
N TYR A 102 -7.80 -7.98 -15.80
CA TYR A 102 -7.44 -9.39 -15.92
C TYR A 102 -8.43 -10.18 -16.80
N ASP A 103 -9.72 -10.18 -16.44
CA ASP A 103 -10.78 -10.94 -17.14
C ASP A 103 -10.89 -10.62 -18.64
N LEU A 104 -10.64 -9.36 -19.01
CA LEU A 104 -10.87 -8.87 -20.37
C LEU A 104 -9.61 -8.83 -21.22
N TRP A 105 -8.43 -8.71 -20.62
CA TRP A 105 -7.18 -8.45 -21.35
C TRP A 105 -6.15 -9.56 -21.18
N ASN A 106 -6.22 -10.41 -20.15
CA ASN A 106 -5.32 -11.57 -20.01
C ASN A 106 -5.46 -12.53 -21.20
N ASP A 107 -4.32 -12.99 -21.73
CA ASP A 107 -4.22 -13.90 -22.87
C ASP A 107 -5.00 -13.34 -24.08
N THR A 108 -4.70 -12.08 -24.44
CA THR A 108 -5.26 -11.39 -25.62
C THR A 108 -4.19 -10.64 -26.40
N LEU A 109 -4.50 -10.27 -27.65
CA LEU A 109 -3.62 -9.44 -28.47
C LEU A 109 -3.27 -8.10 -27.77
N LEU A 110 -4.20 -7.49 -27.04
CA LEU A 110 -3.95 -6.25 -26.33
C LEU A 110 -2.81 -6.39 -25.32
N GLU A 111 -2.79 -7.47 -24.54
CA GLU A 111 -1.73 -7.74 -23.59
C GLU A 111 -0.37 -7.86 -24.30
N GLU A 112 -0.31 -8.67 -25.36
CA GLU A 112 0.90 -8.83 -26.17
C GLU A 112 1.44 -7.48 -26.67
N LEU A 113 0.54 -6.59 -27.16
CA LEU A 113 0.90 -5.28 -27.67
C LEU A 113 1.39 -4.31 -26.57
N ILE A 114 0.82 -4.37 -25.36
CA ILE A 114 1.30 -3.59 -24.20
C ILE A 114 2.72 -4.05 -23.83
N LEU A 115 2.95 -5.36 -23.79
CA LEU A 115 4.28 -5.94 -23.53
C LEU A 115 5.27 -5.55 -24.63
N GLU A 116 4.85 -5.50 -25.89
CA GLU A 116 5.69 -5.08 -27.01
C GLU A 116 6.12 -3.61 -26.87
N VAL A 117 5.20 -2.70 -26.49
CA VAL A 117 5.53 -1.28 -26.20
C VAL A 117 6.63 -1.21 -25.16
N HIS A 118 6.49 -1.94 -24.05
CA HIS A 118 7.53 -1.97 -23.02
C HIS A 118 8.84 -2.57 -23.55
N GLY A 119 8.76 -3.67 -24.31
CA GLY A 119 9.91 -4.41 -24.83
C GLY A 119 10.77 -3.62 -25.81
N ARG A 120 10.19 -2.68 -26.57
CA ARG A 120 10.93 -1.76 -27.45
C ARG A 120 11.41 -0.47 -26.75
N GLY A 121 11.25 -0.38 -25.43
CA GLY A 121 11.75 0.73 -24.62
C GLY A 121 10.70 1.80 -24.30
N GLY A 122 9.46 1.61 -24.72
CA GLY A 122 8.34 2.51 -24.45
C GLY A 122 7.99 2.61 -22.96
N GLY A 123 7.25 3.66 -22.65
CA GLY A 123 6.68 3.88 -21.32
C GLY A 123 5.45 3.02 -21.11
N VAL A 124 5.37 2.28 -20.01
CA VAL A 124 4.10 1.71 -19.55
C VAL A 124 3.83 2.23 -18.15
N GLY A 125 2.62 2.65 -17.87
CA GLY A 125 2.25 3.09 -16.55
C GLY A 125 0.77 2.97 -16.27
N GLY A 126 0.38 3.29 -15.05
CA GLY A 126 -1.02 3.27 -14.68
C GLY A 126 -1.26 3.83 -13.29
N THR A 127 -2.53 4.01 -12.97
CA THR A 127 -2.98 4.57 -11.69
C THR A 127 -4.03 3.69 -11.04
N SER A 128 -3.99 3.54 -9.72
CA SER A 128 -4.94 2.70 -8.96
C SER A 128 -4.95 1.26 -9.49
N ALA A 129 -6.12 0.72 -9.87
CA ALA A 129 -6.26 -0.58 -10.54
C ALA A 129 -5.30 -0.79 -11.73
N GLY A 130 -5.04 0.26 -12.52
CA GLY A 130 -4.11 0.20 -13.64
C GLY A 130 -2.69 -0.07 -13.17
N ALA A 131 -2.23 0.54 -12.07
CA ALA A 131 -0.91 0.28 -11.49
C ALA A 131 -0.79 -1.14 -10.92
N MET A 132 -1.83 -1.63 -10.24
CA MET A 132 -1.85 -2.98 -9.67
C MET A 132 -1.72 -4.05 -10.76
N SER A 133 -2.34 -3.81 -11.91
CA SER A 133 -2.34 -4.72 -13.06
C SER A 133 -0.97 -4.86 -13.74
N LEU A 134 -0.03 -3.95 -13.51
CA LEU A 134 1.32 -4.02 -14.11
C LEU A 134 2.29 -4.87 -13.29
N SER A 135 1.90 -5.32 -12.10
CA SER A 135 2.76 -6.07 -11.20
C SER A 135 2.91 -7.53 -11.62
N GLY A 136 3.98 -8.18 -11.16
CA GLY A 136 4.26 -9.60 -11.41
C GLY A 136 3.19 -10.53 -10.87
N TYR A 137 2.55 -10.13 -9.77
CA TYR A 137 1.47 -10.83 -9.12
C TYR A 137 0.27 -9.88 -9.03
N ALA A 138 -0.58 -9.93 -10.05
CA ALA A 138 -1.74 -9.06 -10.20
C ALA A 138 -2.84 -9.45 -9.20
N LEU A 139 -3.15 -8.54 -8.28
CA LEU A 139 -4.23 -8.73 -7.31
C LEU A 139 -5.60 -8.50 -7.97
N ALA A 140 -6.24 -9.57 -8.44
CA ALA A 140 -7.53 -9.55 -9.15
C ALA A 140 -8.72 -10.14 -8.35
N GLY A 141 -8.52 -10.47 -7.06
CA GLY A 141 -9.57 -10.99 -6.19
C GLY A 141 -10.77 -10.06 -6.03
N GLY A 142 -11.84 -10.59 -5.43
CA GLY A 142 -13.14 -9.95 -5.20
C GLY A 142 -13.11 -8.41 -5.11
N MET A 143 -13.86 -7.79 -6.02
CA MET A 143 -13.96 -6.36 -6.36
C MET A 143 -13.71 -5.27 -5.33
N ASP A 144 -13.94 -5.50 -4.03
CA ASP A 144 -13.84 -4.45 -3.02
C ASP A 144 -13.58 -4.99 -1.61
N TYR A 145 -12.72 -5.99 -1.49
CA TYR A 145 -12.35 -6.53 -0.18
C TYR A 145 -11.36 -5.64 0.55
N VAL A 146 -11.46 -5.65 1.88
CA VAL A 146 -10.68 -4.82 2.80
C VAL A 146 -9.78 -5.68 3.68
N SER A 147 -8.86 -5.04 4.41
CA SER A 147 -7.99 -5.75 5.36
C SER A 147 -8.78 -6.61 6.34
N ALA A 148 -9.92 -6.13 6.82
CA ALA A 148 -10.77 -6.88 7.71
C ALA A 148 -11.15 -8.25 7.11
N ASP A 149 -11.59 -8.33 5.87
CA ASP A 149 -12.06 -9.60 5.29
C ASP A 149 -11.02 -10.73 5.41
N VAL A 150 -9.74 -10.42 5.20
CA VAL A 150 -8.64 -11.39 5.29
C VAL A 150 -8.13 -11.63 6.71
N LEU A 151 -8.23 -10.59 7.56
CA LEU A 151 -7.81 -10.69 8.95
C LEU A 151 -8.81 -11.47 9.81
N VAL A 152 -10.03 -11.67 9.30
CA VAL A 152 -11.08 -12.50 9.89
C VAL A 152 -10.98 -13.94 9.42
N ASP A 153 -10.88 -14.12 8.12
CA ASP A 153 -10.69 -15.41 7.48
C ASP A 153 -9.60 -15.27 6.42
N SER A 154 -8.47 -15.87 6.69
CA SER A 154 -7.34 -15.92 5.77
C SER A 154 -7.67 -16.63 4.45
N HIS A 155 -8.77 -17.39 4.39
CA HIS A 155 -9.34 -18.04 3.21
C HIS A 155 -10.68 -17.42 2.79
N THR A 156 -10.90 -16.14 3.13
CA THR A 156 -12.10 -15.43 2.72
C THR A 156 -12.31 -15.57 1.20
N PRO A 157 -13.53 -15.88 0.72
CA PRO A 157 -13.80 -16.02 -0.71
C PRO A 157 -13.63 -14.71 -1.47
N TYR A 158 -13.42 -13.59 -0.78
CA TYR A 158 -13.06 -12.33 -1.42
C TYR A 158 -11.61 -12.27 -1.89
N LEU A 159 -10.74 -13.16 -1.41
CA LEU A 159 -9.42 -13.35 -1.98
C LEU A 159 -9.45 -14.18 -3.26
N ASP A 160 -10.56 -14.85 -3.53
CA ASP A 160 -10.76 -15.60 -4.76
C ASP A 160 -11.14 -14.64 -5.88
N ASP A 161 -10.79 -14.99 -7.11
CA ASP A 161 -11.24 -14.32 -8.31
C ASP A 161 -12.77 -14.51 -8.45
N ALA A 162 -13.48 -13.40 -8.62
CA ALA A 162 -14.93 -13.42 -8.71
C ALA A 162 -15.45 -14.10 -10.00
N SER A 163 -14.61 -14.22 -11.03
CA SER A 163 -14.98 -14.75 -12.33
C SER A 163 -15.00 -16.29 -12.36
N ASP A 164 -14.04 -16.96 -11.70
CA ASP A 164 -13.86 -18.41 -11.74
C ASP A 164 -13.80 -19.10 -10.36
N GLY A 165 -13.68 -18.32 -9.27
CA GLY A 165 -13.57 -18.82 -7.90
C GLY A 165 -12.21 -19.44 -7.55
N GLY A 166 -11.20 -19.28 -8.40
CA GLY A 166 -9.81 -19.63 -8.12
C GLY A 166 -9.10 -18.53 -7.30
N PRO A 167 -7.79 -18.67 -7.02
CA PRO A 167 -7.02 -17.64 -6.34
C PRO A 167 -7.08 -16.30 -7.07
N GLY A 168 -7.39 -15.22 -6.36
CA GLY A 168 -7.47 -13.87 -6.92
C GLY A 168 -6.13 -13.15 -7.02
N VAL A 169 -5.01 -13.87 -7.05
CA VAL A 169 -3.68 -13.32 -7.33
C VAL A 169 -3.08 -14.11 -8.48
N HIS A 170 -2.86 -13.44 -9.60
CA HIS A 170 -2.46 -14.05 -10.86
C HIS A 170 -1.05 -13.64 -11.25
N ASP A 171 -0.22 -14.59 -11.71
CA ASP A 171 1.16 -14.35 -12.13
C ASP A 171 1.36 -14.46 -13.67
N ASP A 172 0.25 -14.52 -14.42
CA ASP A 172 0.20 -14.68 -15.86
C ASP A 172 -0.28 -13.43 -16.61
N PHE A 173 -0.49 -12.31 -15.92
CA PHE A 173 -1.01 -11.07 -16.53
C PHE A 173 -0.03 -9.89 -16.44
N LEU A 174 0.38 -9.36 -17.59
CA LEU A 174 1.31 -8.24 -17.86
C LEU A 174 2.71 -8.37 -17.23
N GLY A 175 2.84 -8.72 -15.95
CA GLY A 175 4.09 -9.12 -15.34
C GLY A 175 5.26 -8.13 -15.48
N LEU A 176 4.99 -6.84 -15.70
CA LEU A 176 6.03 -5.83 -16.01
C LEU A 176 6.93 -5.52 -14.80
N TRP A 177 6.50 -5.91 -13.60
CA TRP A 177 7.33 -5.96 -12.40
C TRP A 177 7.33 -7.38 -11.79
N PRO A 178 8.10 -8.34 -12.35
CA PRO A 178 7.94 -9.79 -12.12
C PRO A 178 7.98 -10.29 -10.68
N GLY A 179 8.64 -9.56 -9.77
CA GLY A 179 8.80 -9.95 -8.36
C GLY A 179 7.94 -9.18 -7.38
N ALA A 180 6.98 -8.39 -7.85
CA ALA A 180 6.19 -7.50 -7.01
C ALA A 180 4.68 -7.80 -7.04
N LEU A 181 4.04 -7.58 -5.91
CA LEU A 181 2.58 -7.50 -5.76
C LEU A 181 2.24 -6.08 -5.30
N VAL A 182 1.48 -5.34 -6.12
CA VAL A 182 1.19 -3.92 -5.89
C VAL A 182 -0.24 -3.73 -5.37
N ASP A 183 -0.40 -2.93 -4.32
CA ASP A 183 -1.69 -2.41 -3.86
C ASP A 183 -1.64 -0.88 -3.81
N THR A 184 -2.78 -0.24 -4.08
CA THR A 184 -2.90 1.22 -4.23
C THR A 184 -3.91 1.78 -3.24
N HIS A 185 -4.05 3.11 -3.17
CA HIS A 185 -4.84 3.79 -2.15
C HIS A 185 -4.55 3.27 -0.72
N PHE A 186 -3.27 3.00 -0.45
CA PHE A 186 -2.86 2.02 0.53
C PHE A 186 -3.26 2.38 1.97
N THR A 187 -2.67 3.44 2.52
CA THR A 187 -2.95 3.88 3.90
C THR A 187 -4.35 4.48 4.02
N GLU A 188 -4.82 5.18 2.98
CA GLU A 188 -6.14 5.82 3.04
C GLU A 188 -7.31 4.84 3.17
N ARG A 189 -7.10 3.60 2.72
CA ARG A 189 -8.06 2.50 2.84
C ARG A 189 -7.62 1.44 3.85
N GLY A 190 -6.58 1.71 4.65
CA GLY A 190 -6.08 0.80 5.70
C GLY A 190 -5.65 -0.58 5.16
N ARG A 191 -5.04 -0.64 3.97
CA ARG A 191 -4.81 -1.87 3.19
C ARG A 191 -3.59 -2.70 3.60
N LEU A 192 -2.96 -2.41 4.73
CA LEU A 192 -1.81 -3.18 5.22
C LEU A 192 -2.13 -4.67 5.40
N GLY A 193 -3.26 -4.98 6.04
CA GLY A 193 -3.72 -6.37 6.21
C GLY A 193 -4.14 -7.03 4.90
N ARG A 194 -4.76 -6.27 3.98
CA ARG A 194 -5.13 -6.76 2.64
C ARG A 194 -3.91 -7.15 1.82
N LEU A 195 -2.89 -6.30 1.78
CA LEU A 195 -1.64 -6.58 1.08
C LEU A 195 -0.94 -7.80 1.68
N ALA A 196 -0.84 -7.88 3.01
CA ALA A 196 -0.29 -9.04 3.70
C ALA A 196 -1.07 -10.33 3.35
N GLY A 197 -2.39 -10.25 3.32
CA GLY A 197 -3.28 -11.33 2.89
C GLY A 197 -3.05 -11.82 1.45
N ALA A 198 -2.98 -10.87 0.51
CA ALA A 198 -2.72 -11.17 -0.90
C ALA A 198 -1.34 -11.80 -1.11
N MET A 199 -0.31 -11.28 -0.44
CA MET A 199 1.02 -11.88 -0.49
C MET A 199 1.04 -13.29 0.10
N ALA A 200 0.36 -13.52 1.23
CA ALA A 200 0.28 -14.84 1.82
C ALA A 200 -0.41 -15.85 0.90
N LEU A 201 -1.48 -15.44 0.21
CA LEU A 201 -2.10 -16.24 -0.85
C LEU A 201 -1.12 -16.54 -1.99
N ALA A 202 -0.42 -15.52 -2.50
CA ALA A 202 0.54 -15.70 -3.58
C ALA A 202 1.65 -16.71 -3.21
N LEU A 203 2.14 -16.67 -1.97
CA LEU A 203 3.15 -17.62 -1.46
C LEU A 203 2.60 -19.05 -1.39
N ASP A 204 1.34 -19.25 -1.00
CA ASP A 204 0.69 -20.56 -0.99
C ASP A 204 0.52 -21.12 -2.41
N GLU A 205 0.25 -20.24 -3.39
CA GLU A 205 0.16 -20.58 -4.82
C GLU A 205 1.53 -20.74 -5.51
N GLY A 206 2.64 -20.56 -4.77
CA GLY A 206 3.99 -20.89 -5.24
C GLY A 206 4.89 -19.69 -5.55
N ALA A 207 4.48 -18.47 -5.24
CA ALA A 207 5.37 -17.31 -5.31
C ALA A 207 6.60 -17.49 -4.39
N PRO A 208 7.77 -16.96 -4.76
CA PRO A 208 8.97 -17.09 -3.94
C PRO A 208 8.93 -16.18 -2.71
N LEU A 209 9.66 -16.52 -1.64
CA LEU A 209 9.83 -15.63 -0.47
C LEU A 209 10.50 -14.29 -0.80
N SER A 210 11.11 -14.15 -1.98
CA SER A 210 11.59 -12.86 -2.48
C SER A 210 10.48 -11.95 -3.01
N LEU A 211 9.21 -12.37 -2.95
CA LEU A 211 8.06 -11.55 -3.33
C LEU A 211 8.05 -10.22 -2.55
N LEU A 212 8.06 -9.12 -3.29
CA LEU A 212 7.99 -7.77 -2.74
C LEU A 212 6.54 -7.28 -2.72
N GLY A 213 5.99 -7.07 -1.53
CA GLY A 213 4.73 -6.35 -1.39
C GLY A 213 4.96 -4.85 -1.49
N VAL A 214 4.20 -4.16 -2.34
CA VAL A 214 4.35 -2.72 -2.60
C VAL A 214 3.01 -2.02 -2.39
N GLY A 215 2.85 -1.36 -1.25
CA GLY A 215 1.70 -0.52 -0.95
C GLY A 215 1.95 0.93 -1.32
N ILE A 216 1.26 1.46 -2.33
CA ILE A 216 1.42 2.82 -2.82
C ILE A 216 0.25 3.69 -2.33
N GLU A 217 0.57 4.77 -1.61
CA GLU A 217 -0.42 5.74 -1.15
C GLU A 217 -0.92 6.64 -2.28
N GLN A 218 -2.07 7.30 -2.04
CA GLN A 218 -2.52 8.35 -2.94
C GLN A 218 -1.49 9.47 -3.09
N SER A 219 -1.60 10.20 -4.20
CA SER A 219 -0.69 11.29 -4.54
C SER A 219 0.79 10.88 -4.58
N THR A 220 1.05 9.58 -4.79
CA THR A 220 2.38 8.97 -4.76
C THR A 220 2.47 7.88 -5.80
N GLY A 221 3.69 7.62 -6.27
CA GLY A 221 3.96 6.53 -7.19
C GLY A 221 5.40 6.08 -7.14
N VAL A 222 5.67 5.03 -7.91
CA VAL A 222 6.98 4.45 -8.14
C VAL A 222 7.30 4.53 -9.62
N VAL A 223 8.53 4.90 -9.94
CA VAL A 223 9.08 4.79 -11.29
C VAL A 223 10.14 3.70 -11.29
N VAL A 224 10.00 2.69 -12.15
CA VAL A 224 10.96 1.58 -12.27
C VAL A 224 11.74 1.66 -13.59
N ARG A 225 13.07 1.67 -13.47
CA ARG A 225 14.03 1.89 -14.56
C ARG A 225 15.28 1.06 -14.36
N GLY A 226 15.57 0.17 -15.30
CA GLY A 226 16.84 -0.57 -15.29
C GLY A 226 17.09 -1.36 -13.99
N GLY A 227 16.02 -1.84 -13.34
CA GLY A 227 16.09 -2.57 -12.06
C GLY A 227 16.05 -1.68 -10.81
N GLU A 228 16.13 -0.37 -10.93
CA GLU A 228 15.97 0.57 -9.82
C GLU A 228 14.56 1.16 -9.79
N ALA A 229 13.99 1.30 -8.61
CA ALA A 229 12.70 1.93 -8.35
C ALA A 229 12.91 3.25 -7.57
N GLU A 230 12.21 4.31 -7.93
CA GLU A 230 12.23 5.61 -7.24
C GLU A 230 10.82 6.02 -6.78
N VAL A 231 10.70 6.46 -5.53
CA VAL A 231 9.45 6.98 -4.97
C VAL A 231 9.27 8.45 -5.31
N ILE A 232 8.14 8.80 -5.93
CA ILE A 232 7.79 10.17 -6.31
C ILE A 232 6.38 10.49 -5.83
N GLY A 233 6.23 11.52 -4.99
CA GLY A 233 4.92 12.05 -4.61
C GLY A 233 4.87 12.67 -3.23
N ASP A 234 3.66 12.88 -2.72
CA ASP A 234 3.44 13.62 -1.47
C ASP A 234 3.07 12.71 -0.29
N GLY A 235 2.93 11.41 -0.49
CA GLY A 235 2.75 10.37 0.54
C GLY A 235 3.97 9.44 0.63
N THR A 236 3.71 8.14 0.83
CA THR A 236 4.74 7.11 0.94
C THR A 236 4.46 5.86 0.11
N VAL A 237 5.51 5.06 -0.08
CA VAL A 237 5.45 3.68 -0.55
C VAL A 237 5.88 2.77 0.60
N THR A 238 5.07 1.76 0.90
CA THR A 238 5.38 0.74 1.91
C THR A 238 5.85 -0.54 1.22
N LEU A 239 7.01 -1.03 1.62
CA LEU A 239 7.56 -2.31 1.18
C LEU A 239 7.34 -3.36 2.27
N LEU A 240 6.80 -4.51 1.89
CA LEU A 240 6.72 -5.71 2.73
C LEU A 240 7.61 -6.80 2.15
N ARG A 241 8.49 -7.36 2.98
CA ARG A 241 9.37 -8.48 2.60
C ARG A 241 9.29 -9.59 3.64
N PRO A 242 8.73 -10.75 3.28
CA PRO A 242 8.61 -11.86 4.21
C PRO A 242 9.92 -12.63 4.32
N SER A 243 10.19 -13.19 5.50
CA SER A 243 11.29 -14.13 5.72
C SER A 243 10.82 -15.58 5.89
N GLU A 244 9.53 -15.76 6.16
CA GLU A 244 8.83 -17.04 6.27
C GLU A 244 7.42 -16.90 5.68
N PRO A 245 6.79 -17.98 5.20
CA PRO A 245 5.38 -17.98 4.81
C PRO A 245 4.48 -17.66 6.00
N ALA A 246 3.31 -17.09 5.74
CA ALA A 246 2.28 -16.92 6.75
C ALA A 246 1.63 -18.27 7.12
N VAL A 247 0.94 -18.31 8.25
CA VAL A 247 0.01 -19.39 8.58
C VAL A 247 -1.39 -18.95 8.19
N ARG A 248 -2.01 -19.69 7.26
CA ARG A 248 -3.39 -19.52 6.83
C ARG A 248 -4.17 -20.80 7.13
N THR A 249 -5.27 -20.67 7.85
CA THR A 249 -6.18 -21.79 8.16
C THR A 249 -7.60 -21.36 7.80
N PRO A 250 -8.39 -22.17 7.09
CA PRO A 250 -9.77 -21.81 6.75
C PRO A 250 -10.60 -21.47 7.99
N GLY A 251 -11.34 -20.36 7.94
CA GLY A 251 -12.12 -19.86 9.07
C GLY A 251 -11.27 -19.23 10.18
N GLN A 252 -9.97 -19.03 9.95
CA GLN A 252 -9.08 -18.33 10.87
C GLN A 252 -8.39 -17.15 10.22
N GLY A 253 -8.25 -16.06 10.97
CA GLY A 253 -7.52 -14.88 10.54
C GLY A 253 -6.03 -15.16 10.25
N LEU A 254 -5.41 -14.30 9.44
CA LEU A 254 -4.01 -14.43 9.05
C LEU A 254 -3.07 -14.34 10.25
N LEU A 255 -2.13 -15.28 10.36
CA LEU A 255 -1.01 -15.18 11.31
C LEU A 255 0.30 -15.05 10.54
N TRP A 256 1.01 -13.94 10.73
CA TRP A 256 2.30 -13.71 10.07
C TRP A 256 3.21 -12.86 10.94
N ARG A 257 4.48 -13.24 11.10
CA ARG A 257 5.39 -12.57 12.04
C ARG A 257 6.66 -12.14 11.34
N GLY A 258 7.22 -11.02 11.79
CA GLY A 258 8.54 -10.58 11.36
C GLY A 258 8.62 -10.28 9.87
N VAL A 259 7.50 -9.82 9.28
CA VAL A 259 7.51 -9.32 7.90
C VAL A 259 8.24 -7.99 7.93
N ALA A 260 9.37 -7.89 7.23
CA ALA A 260 10.12 -6.64 7.20
C ALA A 260 9.28 -5.56 6.52
N LEU A 261 9.21 -4.38 7.13
CA LEU A 261 8.43 -3.24 6.68
C LEU A 261 9.33 -2.02 6.57
N ASP A 262 9.42 -1.46 5.36
CA ASP A 262 10.00 -0.14 5.13
C ASP A 262 8.93 0.80 4.58
N ARG A 263 8.80 1.99 5.17
CA ARG A 263 7.95 3.06 4.65
C ARG A 263 8.83 4.16 4.07
N LEU A 264 8.61 4.50 2.81
CA LEU A 264 9.52 5.29 1.99
C LEU A 264 8.80 6.55 1.48
N PRO A 265 9.13 7.75 1.98
CA PRO A 265 8.66 9.00 1.39
C PRO A 265 9.39 9.27 0.06
N GLN A 266 9.02 10.37 -0.61
CA GLN A 266 9.66 10.78 -1.86
C GLN A 266 11.20 10.82 -1.81
N GLY A 267 11.79 10.42 -2.95
CA GLY A 267 13.21 10.51 -3.24
C GLY A 267 14.00 9.27 -2.83
N TRP A 268 13.38 8.34 -2.09
CA TRP A 268 13.96 7.03 -1.83
C TRP A 268 14.04 6.21 -3.11
N THR A 269 15.19 5.59 -3.32
CA THR A 269 15.37 4.54 -4.32
C THR A 269 15.55 3.18 -3.66
N PHE A 270 15.19 2.13 -4.40
CA PHE A 270 15.39 0.75 -4.00
C PHE A 270 15.55 -0.16 -5.22
N ASP A 271 16.23 -1.28 -5.05
CA ASP A 271 16.30 -2.31 -6.07
C ASP A 271 14.91 -2.95 -6.24
N ALA A 272 14.39 -2.95 -7.46
CA ALA A 272 13.03 -3.36 -7.74
C ALA A 272 12.81 -4.87 -7.55
N ALA A 273 13.86 -5.70 -7.60
CA ALA A 273 13.74 -7.15 -7.44
C ALA A 273 13.79 -7.58 -5.97
N THR A 274 14.56 -6.88 -5.15
CA THR A 274 14.87 -7.26 -3.76
C THR A 274 14.22 -6.34 -2.73
N GLY A 275 13.85 -5.12 -3.14
CA GLY A 275 13.49 -4.04 -2.23
C GLY A 275 14.66 -3.48 -1.44
N ASP A 276 15.90 -3.84 -1.77
CA ASP A 276 17.08 -3.32 -1.07
C ASP A 276 17.19 -1.81 -1.28
N LEU A 277 17.24 -1.07 -0.18
CA LEU A 277 17.21 0.39 -0.23
C LEU A 277 18.54 0.96 -0.73
N GLY A 278 18.44 2.01 -1.55
CA GLY A 278 19.57 2.83 -1.95
C GLY A 278 20.08 3.72 -0.82
N GLU A 279 20.85 4.75 -1.19
CA GLU A 279 21.34 5.73 -0.24
C GLU A 279 20.21 6.61 0.31
N THR A 280 20.39 7.08 1.55
CA THR A 280 19.45 8.04 2.14
C THR A 280 19.36 9.29 1.25
N PRO A 281 18.15 9.74 0.86
CA PRO A 281 18.00 10.90 -0.02
C PRO A 281 18.57 12.17 0.61
N ALA A 282 19.20 13.03 -0.20
CA ALA A 282 19.86 14.26 0.28
C ALA A 282 18.91 15.25 1.01
N GLY A 283 17.60 15.19 0.73
CA GLY A 283 16.57 16.00 1.38
C GLY A 283 15.94 15.37 2.61
N ALA A 284 16.39 14.18 3.02
CA ALA A 284 15.76 13.45 4.11
C ALA A 284 16.07 14.10 5.46
N ILE A 285 15.03 14.55 6.15
CA ILE A 285 15.17 15.20 7.46
C ILE A 285 15.13 14.12 8.53
N ALA A 286 16.27 13.91 9.20
CA ALA A 286 16.35 13.00 10.34
C ALA A 286 15.48 13.53 11.49
N VAL A 287 14.62 12.67 12.02
CA VAL A 287 13.86 12.96 13.23
C VAL A 287 14.75 12.71 14.44
N SER A 288 14.77 13.64 15.39
CA SER A 288 15.42 13.44 16.68
C SER A 288 14.42 12.79 17.63
N PRO A 289 14.58 11.50 17.96
CA PRO A 289 13.56 10.78 18.70
C PRO A 289 13.45 11.31 20.13
N THR A 290 12.21 11.56 20.56
CA THR A 290 11.92 11.83 21.97
C THR A 290 11.61 10.49 22.64
N ARG A 291 12.24 10.18 23.77
CA ARG A 291 11.90 8.95 24.50
C ARG A 291 10.58 9.13 25.23
N LEU A 292 9.65 8.19 25.03
CA LEU A 292 8.53 8.00 25.95
C LEU A 292 9.11 7.61 27.33
N THR A 293 8.70 8.30 28.39
CA THR A 293 9.16 8.00 29.75
C THR A 293 8.47 6.74 30.28
N ALA A 294 9.27 5.75 30.70
CA ALA A 294 8.86 4.45 31.22
C ALA A 294 7.90 4.52 32.42
N ALA A 295 6.62 4.26 32.18
CA ALA A 295 5.65 3.89 33.21
C ALA A 295 4.65 2.89 32.62
N LEU A 296 4.83 1.60 32.91
CA LEU A 296 3.76 0.63 32.68
C LEU A 296 2.64 0.96 33.68
N ALA A 297 1.47 1.32 33.15
CA ALA A 297 0.32 1.66 33.96
C ALA A 297 -0.28 0.40 34.62
N GLU A 298 -1.12 0.61 35.64
CA GLU A 298 -1.96 -0.43 36.25
C GLU A 298 -2.70 -1.27 35.18
N PRO A 299 -3.08 -2.52 35.50
CA PRO A 299 -3.78 -3.37 34.56
C PRO A 299 -4.99 -2.67 33.93
N TRP A 300 -5.12 -2.77 32.61
CA TRP A 300 -6.21 -2.16 31.87
C TRP A 300 -6.58 -2.98 30.64
N GLN A 301 -7.74 -2.63 30.07
CA GLN A 301 -8.33 -3.34 28.94
C GLN A 301 -8.96 -2.36 27.96
N ALA A 302 -8.90 -2.68 26.67
CA ALA A 302 -9.64 -2.01 25.62
C ALA A 302 -10.23 -2.99 24.62
N ASP A 303 -11.41 -2.62 24.14
CA ASP A 303 -12.12 -3.29 23.05
C ASP A 303 -12.01 -2.43 21.79
N GLY A 304 -11.50 -3.03 20.71
CA GLY A 304 -11.35 -2.39 19.41
C GLY A 304 -12.65 -2.03 18.70
N GLY A 305 -13.81 -2.52 19.15
CA GLY A 305 -15.13 -2.18 18.62
C GLY A 305 -15.84 -1.03 19.35
N ASP A 306 -15.41 -0.68 20.57
CA ASP A 306 -16.07 0.36 21.37
C ASP A 306 -15.57 1.76 20.99
N ARG A 307 -16.46 2.56 20.37
CA ARG A 307 -16.19 3.97 19.99
C ARG A 307 -15.79 4.84 21.18
N THR A 308 -16.23 4.53 22.39
CA THR A 308 -15.80 5.27 23.60
C THR A 308 -14.34 5.00 23.94
N HIS A 309 -13.80 3.85 23.52
CA HIS A 309 -12.38 3.52 23.62
C HIS A 309 -11.55 4.08 22.46
N GLU A 310 -12.11 4.53 21.34
CA GLU A 310 -11.31 5.15 20.26
C GLU A 310 -10.50 6.36 20.76
N GLN A 311 -11.01 7.08 21.77
CA GLN A 311 -10.32 8.19 22.42
C GLN A 311 -9.18 7.75 23.36
N ARG A 312 -9.09 6.45 23.68
CA ARG A 312 -8.14 5.88 24.62
C ARG A 312 -6.77 5.61 24.00
N PHE A 313 -6.72 5.19 22.73
CA PHE A 313 -5.44 4.98 22.03
C PHE A 313 -4.93 6.21 21.25
N GLY A 314 -5.75 7.26 21.16
CA GLY A 314 -5.44 8.46 20.38
C GLY A 314 -4.44 9.38 21.08
N TRP A 315 -3.17 9.04 20.96
CA TRP A 315 -2.10 10.02 20.98
C TRP A 315 -2.36 11.03 19.84
N ALA A 316 -2.75 12.26 20.19
CA ALA A 316 -2.97 13.31 19.20
C ALA A 316 -1.62 14.00 18.95
N ALA A 317 -1.09 13.90 17.73
CA ALA A 317 0.04 14.73 17.35
C ALA A 317 -0.46 16.17 17.15
N SER A 318 0.01 17.09 17.99
CA SER A 318 -0.25 18.52 17.81
C SER A 318 0.65 19.09 16.71
N ALA A 319 0.16 20.12 16.01
CA ALA A 319 0.93 20.80 14.98
C ALA A 319 1.98 21.72 15.62
N ALA A 320 3.25 21.33 15.50
CA ALA A 320 4.48 22.13 15.67
C ALA A 320 4.63 23.02 16.96
N PRO A 321 5.67 22.77 17.81
CA PRO A 321 6.49 21.56 17.79
C PRO A 321 5.59 20.36 18.05
N PHE A 322 5.81 19.26 17.32
CA PHE A 322 5.01 18.05 17.47
C PHE A 322 5.06 17.58 18.92
N SER A 323 3.96 17.75 19.65
CA SER A 323 3.73 17.03 20.90
C SER A 323 2.80 15.88 20.57
N VAL A 324 3.19 14.69 20.97
CA VAL A 324 2.26 13.58 21.01
C VAL A 324 1.61 13.68 22.38
N ASP A 325 0.35 14.14 22.43
CA ASP A 325 -0.36 14.28 23.69
C ASP A 325 -1.31 13.10 23.90
N PRO A 326 -1.29 12.47 25.08
CA PRO A 326 -2.35 11.58 25.47
C PRO A 326 -3.70 12.31 25.37
N GLY A 327 -4.75 11.64 24.85
CA GLY A 327 -6.13 12.13 24.91
C GLY A 327 -6.59 12.50 26.33
N SER A 328 -7.85 12.89 26.51
CA SER A 328 -8.34 13.34 27.83
C SER A 328 -8.42 12.23 28.90
N ASP A 329 -8.43 10.96 28.50
CA ASP A 329 -8.41 9.80 29.41
C ASP A 329 -7.78 8.55 28.73
N PRO A 330 -6.50 8.60 28.35
CA PRO A 330 -5.87 7.54 27.58
C PRO A 330 -5.21 6.52 28.52
N PRO A 331 -5.42 5.20 28.34
CA PRO A 331 -4.53 4.20 28.87
C PRO A 331 -3.13 4.47 28.34
N LEU A 332 -2.26 4.91 29.25
CA LEU A 332 -0.84 5.11 28.96
C LEU A 332 -0.16 3.74 28.86
N LEU A 333 -0.07 3.19 27.65
CA LEU A 333 0.88 2.11 27.38
C LEU A 333 2.24 2.73 27.09
N THR A 334 3.17 2.63 28.03
CA THR A 334 4.53 3.05 27.71
C THR A 334 5.12 2.12 26.66
N GLY A 335 5.66 2.72 25.60
CA GLY A 335 6.29 1.98 24.53
C GLY A 335 5.28 1.44 23.53
N ALA A 336 4.02 1.88 23.52
CA ALA A 336 3.20 1.75 22.34
C ALA A 336 2.31 2.95 22.05
N ILE A 337 1.96 3.05 20.78
CA ILE A 337 1.06 4.06 20.21
C ILE A 337 0.12 3.26 19.31
N GLY A 338 -1.18 3.54 19.34
CA GLY A 338 -2.11 2.70 18.59
C GLY A 338 -3.40 3.35 18.19
N GLN A 339 -4.26 2.55 17.56
CA GLN A 339 -5.59 2.93 17.12
C GLN A 339 -6.53 1.75 17.28
N LEU A 340 -7.72 2.06 17.79
CA LEU A 340 -8.84 1.12 17.81
C LEU A 340 -9.70 1.29 16.56
N ASN A 341 -10.44 0.26 16.21
CA ASN A 341 -11.26 0.18 15.00
C ASN A 341 -10.45 0.52 13.71
N ALA A 342 -9.19 0.06 13.67
CA ALA A 342 -8.22 0.44 12.64
C ALA A 342 -8.48 -0.21 11.26
N HIS A 343 -9.40 -1.17 11.18
CA HIS A 343 -9.68 -1.98 9.99
C HIS A 343 -11.07 -1.73 9.38
N ASP A 344 -11.82 -0.76 9.90
CA ASP A 344 -13.11 -0.33 9.35
C ASP A 344 -12.97 0.36 7.98
N ARG A 345 -14.04 0.34 7.20
CA ARG A 345 -14.16 1.02 5.89
C ARG A 345 -14.08 2.55 5.99
N ASP A 346 -14.23 3.10 7.20
CA ASP A 346 -14.19 4.55 7.42
C ASP A 346 -12.78 5.12 7.28
N ARG A 347 -12.67 6.09 6.37
CA ARG A 347 -11.49 6.84 5.93
C ARG A 347 -10.68 7.41 7.10
N ARG A 348 -9.68 6.65 7.53
CA ARG A 348 -8.75 7.00 8.61
C ARG A 348 -7.36 7.39 8.12
N ALA A 349 -7.22 7.84 6.87
CA ALA A 349 -5.95 8.26 6.28
C ALA A 349 -5.14 9.17 7.23
N LEU A 350 -5.79 10.20 7.78
CA LEU A 350 -5.17 11.09 8.76
C LEU A 350 -4.78 10.36 10.05
N ALA A 351 -5.62 9.46 10.57
CA ALA A 351 -5.28 8.72 11.77
C ALA A 351 -4.05 7.83 11.52
N HIS A 352 -4.06 6.99 10.50
CA HIS A 352 -2.90 6.13 10.19
C HIS A 352 -1.64 6.97 9.95
N GLU A 353 -1.76 8.11 9.25
CA GLU A 353 -0.65 9.03 9.06
C GLU A 353 -0.12 9.61 10.39
N LEU A 354 -1.01 9.99 11.32
CA LEU A 354 -0.63 10.44 12.65
C LEU A 354 0.04 9.33 13.48
N LEU A 355 -0.40 8.07 13.33
CA LEU A 355 0.27 6.93 13.97
C LEU A 355 1.70 6.79 13.45
N TYR A 356 1.90 6.74 12.13
CA TYR A 356 3.23 6.62 11.55
C TYR A 356 4.12 7.81 11.91
N ALA A 357 3.56 9.02 11.93
CA ALA A 357 4.28 10.21 12.36
C ALA A 357 4.72 10.09 13.83
N ALA A 358 3.83 9.66 14.72
CA ALA A 358 4.15 9.46 16.13
C ALA A 358 5.20 8.35 16.34
N LEU A 359 5.11 7.25 15.59
CA LEU A 359 6.12 6.19 15.60
C LEU A 359 7.49 6.68 15.11
N GLY A 360 7.52 7.64 14.17
CA GLY A 360 8.75 8.30 13.74
C GLY A 360 9.42 9.16 14.82
N GLU A 361 8.64 9.84 15.66
CA GLU A 361 9.17 10.60 16.81
C GLU A 361 9.58 9.69 17.97
N HIS A 362 9.03 8.48 18.02
CA HIS A 362 9.21 7.51 19.10
C HIS A 362 9.66 6.13 18.58
N PRO A 363 10.79 6.02 17.85
CA PRO A 363 11.34 4.74 17.44
C PRO A 363 11.64 3.89 18.67
N GLY A 364 11.25 2.63 18.61
CA GLY A 364 11.22 1.69 19.73
C GLY A 364 9.87 1.57 20.43
N ALA A 365 8.87 2.38 20.07
CA ALA A 365 7.49 2.13 20.44
C ALA A 365 6.84 1.11 19.49
N ALA A 366 6.02 0.20 20.01
CA ALA A 366 5.16 -0.65 19.21
C ALA A 366 3.99 0.18 18.65
N GLY A 367 3.73 0.06 17.35
CA GLY A 367 2.49 0.53 16.75
C GLY A 367 1.40 -0.53 16.89
N LEU A 368 0.23 -0.19 17.39
CA LEU A 368 -0.89 -1.12 17.56
C LEU A 368 -2.07 -0.68 16.69
N LEU A 369 -2.44 -1.48 15.69
CA LEU A 369 -3.66 -1.29 14.90
C LEU A 369 -4.63 -2.41 15.27
N VAL A 370 -5.72 -2.07 15.94
CA VAL A 370 -6.65 -3.04 16.54
C VAL A 370 -7.98 -2.98 15.81
N GLY A 371 -8.44 -4.12 15.30
CA GLY A 371 -9.73 -4.27 14.63
C GLY A 371 -10.91 -4.34 15.60
N ALA A 372 -12.11 -4.11 15.06
CA ALA A 372 -13.35 -4.33 15.81
C ALA A 372 -13.52 -5.82 16.18
N GLY A 373 -13.60 -6.13 17.47
CA GLY A 373 -13.67 -7.52 17.97
C GLY A 373 -12.37 -8.10 18.48
N ALA A 374 -11.26 -7.35 18.39
CA ALA A 374 -10.07 -7.63 19.19
C ALA A 374 -10.11 -6.87 20.51
N ARG A 375 -9.80 -7.57 21.59
CA ARG A 375 -9.63 -7.04 22.94
C ARG A 375 -8.17 -7.08 23.31
N LEU A 376 -7.65 -5.93 23.75
CA LEU A 376 -6.32 -5.80 24.31
C LEU A 376 -6.41 -5.73 25.84
N GLU A 377 -5.64 -6.57 26.52
CA GLU A 377 -5.42 -6.56 27.96
C GLU A 377 -3.95 -6.32 28.24
N VAL A 378 -3.66 -5.48 29.22
CA VAL A 378 -2.28 -5.16 29.60
C VAL A 378 -2.09 -5.52 31.05
N GLU A 379 -1.10 -6.33 31.33
CA GLU A 379 -0.66 -6.67 32.67
C GLU A 379 0.87 -6.55 32.75
N GLY A 380 1.35 -5.54 33.48
CA GLY A 380 2.78 -5.23 33.50
C GLY A 380 3.30 -4.85 32.12
N ALA A 381 4.29 -5.60 31.60
CA ALA A 381 4.91 -5.36 30.28
C ALA A 381 4.29 -6.21 29.16
N THR A 382 3.28 -7.03 29.48
CA THR A 382 2.70 -7.97 28.54
C THR A 382 1.39 -7.43 28.00
N LEU A 383 1.34 -7.27 26.68
CA LEU A 383 0.12 -6.99 25.94
C LEU A 383 -0.49 -8.32 25.50
N ARG A 384 -1.70 -8.61 25.94
CA ARG A 384 -2.47 -9.77 25.51
C ARG A 384 -3.54 -9.31 24.52
N SER A 385 -3.59 -9.94 23.35
CA SER A 385 -4.64 -9.71 22.37
C SER A 385 -5.52 -10.95 22.25
N THR A 386 -6.83 -10.79 22.44
CA THR A 386 -7.84 -11.86 22.44
C THR A 386 -9.06 -11.48 21.63
N LEU A 387 -9.90 -12.44 21.30
CA LEU A 387 -11.27 -12.18 20.82
C LEU A 387 -12.09 -11.51 21.93
N ASP A 388 -12.79 -10.42 21.64
CA ASP A 388 -13.84 -9.91 22.52
C ASP A 388 -15.13 -10.72 22.28
N PRO A 389 -15.62 -11.51 23.25
CA PRO A 389 -16.81 -12.34 23.08
C PRO A 389 -18.10 -11.52 22.92
N ASP A 390 -18.08 -10.25 23.34
CA ASP A 390 -19.24 -9.37 23.33
C ASP A 390 -19.20 -8.36 22.18
N ALA A 391 -18.14 -8.34 21.38
CA ALA A 391 -18.01 -7.38 20.28
C ALA A 391 -18.99 -7.66 19.14
N GLU A 392 -19.76 -6.63 18.80
CA GLU A 392 -20.55 -6.58 17.57
C GLU A 392 -19.63 -6.22 16.40
N GLY A 393 -19.13 -7.22 15.66
CA GLY A 393 -18.36 -6.96 14.46
C GLY A 393 -17.45 -8.11 14.08
N PRO A 394 -17.17 -8.30 12.77
CA PRO A 394 -16.50 -9.50 12.33
C PRO A 394 -14.98 -9.45 12.46
N GLN A 395 -14.30 -8.39 12.93
CA GLN A 395 -12.88 -8.08 12.63
C GLN A 395 -11.82 -8.39 13.73
N PRO A 396 -11.75 -9.60 14.32
CA PRO A 396 -10.90 -9.79 15.49
C PRO A 396 -9.45 -9.98 15.06
N SER A 397 -8.72 -8.88 14.96
CA SER A 397 -7.31 -8.90 14.62
C SER A 397 -6.54 -7.75 15.23
N THR A 398 -5.24 -7.94 15.37
CA THR A 398 -4.28 -6.92 15.77
C THR A 398 -3.10 -6.95 14.82
N LEU A 399 -2.75 -5.81 14.23
CA LEU A 399 -1.48 -5.61 13.56
C LEU A 399 -0.53 -4.90 14.53
N ILE A 400 0.67 -5.45 14.70
CA ILE A 400 1.72 -4.88 15.53
C ILE A 400 2.85 -4.43 14.60
N LEU A 401 3.18 -3.15 14.68
CA LEU A 401 4.34 -2.54 14.04
C LEU A 401 5.47 -2.47 15.08
N ASP A 402 6.39 -3.42 15.07
CA ASP A 402 7.57 -3.36 15.91
C ASP A 402 8.58 -2.38 15.31
N THR A 403 8.82 -1.27 16.01
CA THR A 403 9.79 -0.26 15.59
C THR A 403 11.11 -0.31 16.36
N ALA A 404 11.33 -1.31 17.22
CA ALA A 404 12.61 -1.50 17.92
C ALA A 404 13.78 -1.69 16.96
N GLY A 405 13.52 -2.28 15.79
CA GLY A 405 14.48 -2.47 14.70
C GLY A 405 14.67 -1.25 13.78
N VAL A 406 13.91 -0.16 13.98
CA VAL A 406 14.00 1.01 13.10
C VAL A 406 15.38 1.66 13.22
N ARG A 407 16.11 1.63 12.11
CA ARG A 407 17.47 2.15 12.00
C ARG A 407 17.54 3.59 11.49
N ALA A 408 16.48 4.04 10.82
CA ALA A 408 16.40 5.40 10.30
C ALA A 408 14.95 5.87 10.19
N VAL A 409 14.73 7.16 10.45
CA VAL A 409 13.45 7.84 10.33
C VAL A 409 13.64 9.09 9.48
N HIS A 410 12.73 9.31 8.55
CA HIS A 410 12.80 10.42 7.60
C HIS A 410 11.45 11.13 7.49
N ARG A 411 11.47 12.46 7.33
CA ARG A 411 10.26 13.20 6.92
C ARG A 411 10.31 13.51 5.43
N GLY A 412 9.15 13.44 4.78
CA GLY A 412 8.94 13.87 3.40
C GLY A 412 9.18 15.37 3.23
N ALA A 413 9.50 15.78 2.01
CA ALA A 413 9.78 17.18 1.68
C ALA A 413 8.52 18.02 1.46
N THR A 414 7.39 17.38 1.19
CA THR A 414 6.09 18.01 0.96
C THR A 414 5.10 17.63 2.06
N PRO A 415 4.13 18.52 2.39
CA PRO A 415 3.11 18.21 3.37
C PRO A 415 2.28 16.99 2.95
N SER A 416 1.87 16.20 3.94
CA SER A 416 1.02 15.03 3.72
C SER A 416 -0.30 15.45 3.06
N PRO A 417 -0.77 14.74 2.02
CA PRO A 417 -2.04 15.02 1.37
C PRO A 417 -3.26 14.74 2.27
N TYR A 418 -3.06 14.09 3.42
CA TYR A 418 -4.15 13.65 4.31
C TYR A 418 -4.36 14.58 5.50
N ALA A 419 -3.55 15.62 5.64
CA ALA A 419 -3.61 16.53 6.77
C ALA A 419 -4.23 17.89 6.38
N PRO A 420 -4.97 18.56 7.29
CA PRO A 420 -5.43 19.92 7.04
C PRO A 420 -4.24 20.83 6.70
N SER A 421 -4.42 21.78 5.78
CA SER A 421 -3.33 22.67 5.32
C SER A 421 -2.67 23.48 6.44
N SER A 422 -3.33 23.64 7.59
CA SER A 422 -2.80 24.30 8.79
C SER A 422 -1.96 23.41 9.71
N SER A 423 -1.95 22.08 9.51
CA SER A 423 -1.37 21.11 10.45
C SER A 423 0.12 20.85 10.24
N GLY A 424 0.68 21.16 9.07
CA GLY A 424 2.11 20.99 8.79
C GLY A 424 2.62 19.55 8.96
N LEU A 425 1.76 18.55 8.77
CA LEU A 425 2.13 17.13 8.83
C LEU A 425 2.90 16.74 7.57
N PHE A 426 3.92 15.90 7.72
CA PHE A 426 4.74 15.40 6.62
C PHE A 426 4.78 13.87 6.65
N PRO A 427 4.80 13.20 5.48
CA PRO A 427 5.00 11.76 5.40
C PRO A 427 6.21 11.30 6.18
N VAL A 428 6.05 10.29 7.01
CA VAL A 428 7.17 9.70 7.76
C VAL A 428 7.59 8.37 7.17
N GLY A 429 8.88 8.29 6.85
CA GLY A 429 9.57 7.06 6.53
C GLY A 429 10.10 6.36 7.76
N LEU A 430 9.89 5.05 7.81
CA LEU A 430 10.30 4.15 8.88
C LEU A 430 11.11 3.03 8.24
N ILE A 431 12.42 2.99 8.50
CA ILE A 431 13.32 2.02 7.87
C ILE A 431 13.72 0.95 8.88
N GLY A 432 13.38 -0.31 8.60
CA GLY A 432 13.71 -1.48 9.43
C GLY A 432 12.64 -1.84 10.47
N ALA A 433 11.39 -1.42 10.29
CA ALA A 433 10.29 -1.89 11.13
C ALA A 433 9.93 -3.34 10.79
N GLN A 434 9.22 -4.01 11.69
CA GLN A 434 8.62 -5.32 11.43
C GLN A 434 7.11 -5.26 11.62
N LEU A 435 6.39 -5.94 10.74
CA LEU A 435 4.96 -6.17 10.85
C LEU A 435 4.70 -7.58 11.39
N HIS A 436 3.82 -7.63 12.38
CA HIS A 436 3.22 -8.85 12.88
C HIS A 436 1.70 -8.76 12.71
N VAL A 437 1.13 -9.74 12.04
CA VAL A 437 -0.31 -9.90 11.81
C VAL A 437 -0.81 -10.98 12.76
N ILE A 438 -1.77 -10.61 13.61
CA ILE A 438 -2.40 -11.52 14.57
C ILE A 438 -3.89 -11.58 14.25
N GLY A 439 -4.29 -12.57 13.46
CA GLY A 439 -5.70 -12.93 13.26
C GLY A 439 -6.21 -13.80 14.40
N HIS A 440 -7.43 -13.54 14.86
CA HIS A 440 -8.10 -14.34 15.87
C HIS A 440 -9.22 -15.17 15.23
N SER A 441 -9.39 -16.40 15.71
CA SER A 441 -10.38 -17.33 15.14
C SER A 441 -11.06 -18.22 16.18
N GLU A 442 -10.36 -18.52 17.27
CA GLU A 442 -10.86 -19.19 18.47
C GLU A 442 -10.33 -18.42 19.69
N SER A 443 -10.75 -18.76 20.91
CA SER A 443 -10.38 -18.04 22.14
C SER A 443 -8.88 -18.00 22.47
N SER A 444 -8.02 -18.65 21.67
CA SER A 444 -6.57 -18.53 21.72
C SER A 444 -6.14 -17.17 21.17
N GLY A 445 -5.86 -16.26 22.10
CA GLY A 445 -5.19 -15.01 21.80
C GLY A 445 -3.66 -15.13 21.75
N TRP A 446 -2.99 -14.00 21.75
CA TRP A 446 -1.53 -13.87 21.74
C TRP A 446 -1.05 -12.99 22.87
N THR A 447 0.17 -13.20 23.32
CA THR A 447 0.91 -12.26 24.16
C THR A 447 2.02 -11.61 23.34
N TRP A 448 2.27 -10.34 23.63
CA TRP A 448 3.36 -9.54 23.11
C TRP A 448 4.07 -8.87 24.28
N ASP A 449 5.36 -9.14 24.45
CA ASP A 449 6.17 -8.49 25.47
C ASP A 449 6.68 -7.15 24.94
N LEU A 450 6.21 -6.05 25.54
CA LEU A 450 6.53 -4.68 25.10
C LEU A 450 8.00 -4.30 25.30
N ALA A 451 8.73 -5.03 26.14
CA ALA A 451 10.13 -4.75 26.43
C ALA A 451 11.10 -5.47 25.48
N SER A 452 10.75 -6.70 25.09
CA SER A 452 11.57 -7.60 24.29
C SER A 452 11.10 -7.75 22.84
N GLY A 453 9.87 -7.33 22.52
CA GLY A 453 9.27 -7.50 21.20
C GLY A 453 8.92 -8.96 20.87
N GLN A 454 8.81 -9.83 21.87
CA GLN A 454 8.52 -11.25 21.65
C GLN A 454 7.03 -11.53 21.64
N ALA A 455 6.57 -12.30 20.64
CA ALA A 455 5.19 -12.74 20.50
C ALA A 455 5.04 -14.24 20.77
N GLU A 456 4.06 -14.63 21.59
CA GLU A 456 3.74 -16.03 21.87
C GLU A 456 2.23 -16.30 21.72
N ALA A 457 1.89 -17.46 21.13
CA ALA A 457 0.52 -17.94 21.09
C ALA A 457 0.12 -18.46 22.48
N MET A 458 -1.12 -18.23 22.90
CA MET A 458 -1.64 -18.73 24.18
C MET A 458 -2.26 -20.13 24.12
#